data_AF-A0A2W6T961-F1
#
_entry.id   AF-A0A2W6T961-F1
#
_cell.length_a   1.000
_cell.length_b   1.000
_cell.length_c   1.000
_cell.angle_alpha   90.00
_cell.angle_beta   90.00
_cell.angle_gamma   90.00
#
_symmetry.space_group_name_H-M   'P 1'
#
loop_
_entity.id
_entity.type
_entity.pdbx_description
1 polymer ?
#
loop_
_entity_poly.entity_id
_entity_poly.type
_entity_poly.pdbx_seq_one_letter_code
_entity_poly.pdbx_strand_id
1 'polypeptide(L)'
;MDIVAYFQSYINYFWEWTTDEDVPDDTGYNENNLISIPNVGAIAYRPYVIKVLKELKDLGFPPFGSLLLALYATQGGYLNLDGVFYYLNRQKNTLPEIDSDINSAIKFLENLSHIGVSFKKGQNKIILLQTIFRDCHNKVSSEASELIVKIFEKRPYIIAEAANKKDLTSIAINRDIKTLALLHHKFPTIESIVNAIRGTVDIPELEDEVIEEETTVETDKDFIQELIEEPKTFQVGSLIKRIWSGLKIPMRHLSPGEQPIGGISDMTNKGDFHRMLLSEFANEDEVFMNRVANNEALYIQREIPPEENIFERVILIDTSLKNWGTPKVLGFASAIAVIKHPKAHSECKVFALGQANIPISLDKVEQVVENLNQVSSALEVSHALEKFFEEEHREKDLEVFFITHQENLAHQRLQKVIHENRDRLKFLVTTSADGELNFYKHHKGTRKHIQKIILPLKELWANPPQHRQKGENNSSKNWKKTDVPINYPILFPTPVNKIAIFLYEGEFFILSNKKQLLRTYLTDNYYNKNYYDHYKIHRGCEVLFEDISVKPRGQFALAKNKQQQFILCQYQPDKKLISKLNLNTKEYSELNLTGMAIPKELKLVYFDKKFYLFFPKRD
;
A
#
# COMPACT_ATOMS: atom_id res chain seq x y z
N MET A 1 27.35 -32.44 2.43
CA MET A 1 27.77 -31.53 1.35
C MET A 1 28.83 -30.62 1.91
N ASP A 2 29.98 -30.48 1.23
CA ASP A 2 31.05 -29.57 1.66
C ASP A 2 30.87 -28.15 1.08
N ILE A 3 31.70 -27.22 1.53
CA ILE A 3 31.65 -25.79 1.15
C ILE A 3 31.91 -25.56 -0.34
N VAL A 4 32.85 -26.28 -0.95
CA VAL A 4 33.19 -26.12 -2.37
C VAL A 4 32.02 -26.60 -3.22
N ALA A 5 31.45 -27.76 -2.90
CA ALA A 5 30.28 -28.33 -3.56
C ALA A 5 29.02 -27.46 -3.42
N TYR A 6 28.85 -26.77 -2.28
CA TYR A 6 27.72 -25.87 -2.06
C TYR A 6 27.81 -24.60 -2.92
N PHE A 7 28.99 -23.99 -3.00
CA PHE A 7 29.24 -22.75 -3.77
C PHE A 7 29.71 -22.99 -5.21
N GLN A 8 29.66 -24.22 -5.72
CA GLN A 8 30.20 -24.58 -7.02
C GLN A 8 29.43 -23.89 -8.17
N SER A 9 30.16 -23.12 -8.98
CA SER A 9 29.64 -22.57 -10.24
C SER A 9 29.83 -23.56 -11.40
N TYR A 10 29.00 -23.45 -12.44
CA TYR A 10 28.98 -24.37 -13.58
C TYR A 10 29.00 -23.65 -14.92
N ILE A 11 29.60 -24.28 -15.93
CA ILE A 11 29.60 -23.80 -17.31
C ILE A 11 28.16 -23.86 -17.84
N ASN A 12 27.71 -22.81 -18.54
CA ASN A 12 26.37 -22.72 -19.15
C ASN A 12 25.17 -22.77 -18.16
N TYR A 13 25.41 -22.54 -16.87
CA TYR A 13 24.32 -22.36 -15.90
C TYR A 13 23.90 -20.89 -15.76
N PHE A 14 22.90 -20.61 -14.91
CA PHE A 14 22.31 -19.27 -14.83
C PHE A 14 23.14 -18.26 -14.04
N TRP A 15 24.12 -18.69 -13.24
CA TRP A 15 24.91 -17.80 -12.39
C TRP A 15 26.40 -18.17 -12.38
N GLU A 16 27.23 -17.21 -12.02
CA GLU A 16 28.68 -17.35 -11.89
C GLU A 16 29.25 -16.44 -10.80
N TRP A 17 30.45 -16.78 -10.34
CA TRP A 17 31.30 -15.89 -9.54
C TRP A 17 32.03 -14.91 -10.46
N THR A 18 32.04 -13.64 -10.08
CA THR A 18 32.78 -12.55 -10.72
C THR A 18 33.47 -11.69 -9.66
N THR A 19 34.39 -10.84 -10.10
CA THR A 19 35.11 -9.89 -9.24
C THR A 19 34.70 -8.47 -9.61
N ASP A 20 34.24 -7.73 -8.62
CA ASP A 20 34.06 -6.28 -8.67
C ASP A 20 35.18 -5.62 -7.86
N GLU A 21 36.12 -4.97 -8.54
CA GLU A 21 37.30 -4.37 -7.91
C GLU A 21 36.96 -3.14 -7.06
N ASP A 22 35.80 -2.51 -7.28
CA ASP A 22 35.40 -1.26 -6.63
C ASP A 22 34.74 -1.49 -5.26
N VAL A 23 34.37 -2.73 -4.92
CA VAL A 23 33.67 -3.08 -3.68
C VAL A 23 34.56 -3.97 -2.80
N PRO A 24 35.26 -3.39 -1.81
CA PRO A 24 36.11 -4.17 -0.90
C PRO A 24 35.28 -5.07 0.01
N ASP A 25 35.81 -6.26 0.29
CA ASP A 25 35.26 -7.20 1.28
C ASP A 25 36.01 -7.05 2.62
N ASP A 26 35.28 -6.94 3.73
CA ASP A 26 35.81 -6.84 5.09
C ASP A 26 36.69 -8.04 5.50
N THR A 27 36.63 -9.14 4.74
CA THR A 27 37.49 -10.33 4.91
C THR A 27 38.90 -10.16 4.34
N GLY A 28 39.18 -9.07 3.61
CA GLY A 28 40.48 -8.80 2.99
C GLY A 28 40.77 -9.61 1.72
N TYR A 29 39.83 -10.44 1.27
CA TYR A 29 39.91 -11.19 0.01
C TYR A 29 38.95 -10.57 -1.01
N ASN A 30 39.46 -9.91 -2.05
CA ASN A 30 38.59 -9.14 -2.97
C ASN A 30 38.19 -9.90 -4.25
N GLU A 31 38.80 -11.06 -4.54
CA GLU A 31 38.42 -11.86 -5.71
C GLU A 31 37.11 -12.63 -5.47
N ASN A 32 36.35 -12.87 -6.54
CA ASN A 32 35.09 -13.64 -6.50
C ASN A 32 34.11 -13.10 -5.44
N ASN A 33 34.01 -11.77 -5.34
CA ASN A 33 33.18 -11.06 -4.37
C ASN A 33 31.77 -10.76 -4.90
N LEU A 34 31.49 -10.97 -6.19
CA LEU A 34 30.21 -10.72 -6.83
C LEU A 34 29.61 -12.03 -7.39
N ILE A 35 28.30 -12.19 -7.23
CA ILE A 35 27.53 -13.24 -7.87
C ILE A 35 26.64 -12.59 -8.92
N SER A 36 26.76 -13.03 -10.18
CA SER A 36 26.05 -12.45 -11.31
C SER A 36 25.41 -13.50 -12.20
N ILE A 37 24.34 -13.10 -12.89
CA ILE A 37 23.76 -13.84 -14.01
C ILE A 37 24.47 -13.32 -15.28
N PRO A 38 25.11 -14.20 -16.07
CA PRO A 38 25.84 -13.78 -17.26
C PRO A 38 24.92 -12.99 -18.20
N ASN A 39 25.39 -11.85 -18.72
CA ASN A 39 24.64 -10.96 -19.63
C ASN A 39 23.30 -10.40 -19.10
N VAL A 40 23.00 -10.53 -17.80
CA VAL A 40 21.77 -9.98 -17.20
C VAL A 40 22.09 -8.99 -16.10
N GLY A 41 22.94 -9.37 -15.13
CA GLY A 41 23.33 -8.45 -14.05
C GLY A 41 23.70 -9.13 -12.73
N ALA A 42 23.98 -8.30 -11.73
CA ALA A 42 24.35 -8.73 -10.39
C ALA A 42 23.16 -9.30 -9.59
N ILE A 43 23.35 -10.44 -8.93
CA ILE A 43 22.42 -10.99 -7.94
C ILE A 43 22.73 -10.37 -6.56
N ALA A 44 23.95 -10.57 -6.08
CA ALA A 44 24.37 -10.13 -4.76
C ALA A 44 25.90 -10.21 -4.60
N TYR A 45 26.43 -9.40 -3.68
CA TYR A 45 27.81 -9.55 -3.21
C TYR A 45 27.93 -10.70 -2.21
N ARG A 46 29.07 -11.38 -2.22
CA ARG A 46 29.40 -12.48 -1.31
C ARG A 46 29.17 -12.13 0.17
N PRO A 47 29.63 -10.99 0.73
CA PRO A 47 29.40 -10.66 2.14
C PRO A 47 27.91 -10.65 2.51
N TYR A 48 27.06 -10.15 1.61
CA TYR A 48 25.62 -10.13 1.81
C TYR A 48 25.03 -11.54 1.80
N VAL A 49 25.41 -12.39 0.84
CA VAL A 49 24.92 -13.77 0.77
C VAL A 49 25.36 -14.58 2.00
N ILE A 50 26.59 -14.40 2.46
CA ILE A 50 27.09 -15.04 3.68
C ILE A 50 26.30 -14.56 4.91
N LYS A 51 25.96 -13.27 4.99
CA LYS A 51 25.10 -12.75 6.06
C LYS A 51 23.71 -13.41 6.03
N VAL A 52 23.12 -13.60 4.85
CA VAL A 52 21.84 -14.34 4.72
C VAL A 52 22.00 -15.78 5.18
N LEU A 53 23.07 -16.47 4.77
CA LEU A 53 23.34 -17.85 5.18
C LEU A 53 23.53 -17.97 6.70
N LYS A 54 24.18 -17.01 7.37
CA LYS A 54 24.28 -17.02 8.85
C LYS A 54 22.91 -17.04 9.53
N GLU A 55 21.92 -16.34 8.98
CA GLU A 55 20.55 -16.31 9.50
C GLU A 55 19.74 -17.58 9.16
N LEU A 56 20.19 -18.39 8.18
CA LEU A 56 19.53 -19.64 7.76
C LEU A 56 20.18 -20.90 8.35
N LYS A 57 21.36 -20.79 8.98
CA LYS A 57 22.19 -21.94 9.36
C LYS A 57 21.47 -22.95 10.27
N ASP A 58 20.64 -22.47 11.20
CA ASP A 58 19.94 -23.29 12.18
C ASP A 58 18.79 -24.09 11.52
N LEU A 59 18.23 -23.57 10.41
CA LEU A 59 17.22 -24.28 9.62
C LEU A 59 17.85 -25.28 8.63
N GLY A 60 19.11 -25.07 8.26
CA GLY A 60 19.79 -25.73 7.17
C GLY A 60 19.65 -24.97 5.84
N PHE A 61 20.63 -25.14 4.95
CA PHE A 61 20.68 -24.36 3.72
C PHE A 61 19.85 -24.96 2.59
N PRO A 62 19.03 -24.16 1.90
CA PRO A 62 18.50 -24.59 0.60
C PRO A 62 19.65 -24.75 -0.39
N PRO A 63 19.46 -25.52 -1.48
CA PRO A 63 20.41 -25.55 -2.58
C PRO A 63 20.78 -24.14 -3.05
N PHE A 64 22.07 -23.92 -3.27
CA PHE A 64 22.59 -22.56 -3.45
C PHE A 64 21.95 -21.84 -4.64
N GLY A 65 21.74 -22.52 -5.78
CA GLY A 65 21.06 -21.93 -6.92
C GLY A 65 19.60 -21.55 -6.63
N SER A 66 18.86 -22.36 -5.87
CA SER A 66 17.50 -22.02 -5.43
C SER A 66 17.48 -20.75 -4.57
N LEU A 67 18.45 -20.62 -3.66
CA LEU A 67 18.62 -19.42 -2.84
C LEU A 67 18.91 -18.19 -3.70
N LEU A 68 19.84 -18.30 -4.65
CA LEU A 68 20.20 -17.20 -5.54
C LEU A 68 19.01 -16.72 -6.38
N LEU A 69 18.22 -17.65 -6.92
CA LEU A 69 17.01 -17.32 -7.68
C LEU A 69 15.97 -16.61 -6.80
N ALA A 70 15.77 -17.07 -5.56
CA ALA A 70 14.88 -16.41 -4.61
C ALA A 70 15.41 -15.02 -4.19
N LEU A 71 16.73 -14.87 -4.00
CA LEU A 71 17.36 -13.58 -3.69
C LEU A 71 17.21 -12.57 -4.83
N TYR A 72 17.37 -13.02 -6.07
CA TYR A 72 17.16 -12.21 -7.27
C TYR A 72 15.69 -11.83 -7.43
N ALA A 73 14.76 -12.79 -7.35
CA ALA A 73 13.32 -12.51 -7.44
C ALA A 73 12.81 -11.54 -6.36
N THR A 74 13.48 -11.49 -5.21
CA THR A 74 13.16 -10.58 -4.09
C THR A 74 13.99 -9.30 -4.07
N GLN A 75 14.73 -8.98 -5.12
CA GLN A 75 15.48 -7.73 -5.22
C GLN A 75 14.53 -6.53 -5.40
N GLY A 76 14.97 -5.33 -5.02
CA GLY A 76 14.25 -4.09 -5.29
C GLY A 76 14.80 -3.40 -6.54
N GLY A 77 13.93 -2.79 -7.34
CA GLY A 77 14.33 -2.03 -8.54
C GLY A 77 13.85 -2.65 -9.84
N TYR A 78 14.48 -2.28 -10.96
CA TYR A 78 14.18 -2.84 -12.28
C TYR A 78 14.75 -4.27 -12.35
N LEU A 79 13.84 -5.25 -12.31
CA LEU A 79 14.15 -6.67 -12.32
C LEU A 79 13.91 -7.24 -13.72
N ASN A 80 14.95 -7.77 -14.35
CA ASN A 80 14.81 -8.52 -15.60
C ASN A 80 14.68 -10.02 -15.26
N LEU A 81 13.45 -10.49 -15.05
CA LEU A 81 13.16 -11.91 -14.85
C LEU A 81 13.22 -12.70 -16.16
N ASP A 82 12.95 -12.06 -17.30
CA ASP A 82 13.00 -12.71 -18.61
C ASP A 82 14.40 -13.28 -18.92
N GLY A 83 15.45 -12.57 -18.51
CA GLY A 83 16.83 -13.04 -18.61
C GLY A 83 17.09 -14.32 -17.79
N VAL A 84 16.52 -14.41 -16.58
CA VAL A 84 16.59 -15.64 -15.77
C VAL A 84 15.78 -16.76 -16.39
N PHE A 85 14.56 -16.47 -16.84
CA PHE A 85 13.68 -17.45 -17.46
C PHE A 85 14.26 -17.99 -18.76
N TYR A 86 15.04 -17.20 -19.50
CA TYR A 86 15.81 -17.69 -20.65
C TYR A 86 16.77 -18.83 -20.24
N TYR A 87 17.58 -18.64 -19.20
CA TYR A 87 18.52 -19.66 -18.73
C TYR A 87 17.80 -20.93 -18.22
N LEU A 88 16.68 -20.76 -17.51
CA LEU A 88 15.86 -21.88 -17.03
C LEU A 88 15.22 -22.65 -18.18
N ASN A 89 14.57 -21.95 -19.12
CA ASN A 89 13.92 -22.56 -20.28
C ASN A 89 14.91 -23.26 -21.21
N ARG A 90 16.16 -22.78 -21.31
CA ARG A 90 17.20 -23.46 -22.09
C ARG A 90 17.48 -24.88 -21.57
N GLN A 91 17.31 -25.13 -20.27
CA GLN A 91 17.53 -26.47 -19.69
C GLN A 91 16.47 -27.48 -20.13
N LYS A 92 15.29 -27.04 -20.58
CA LYS A 92 14.23 -27.93 -21.09
C LYS A 92 14.67 -28.74 -22.31
N ASN A 93 15.53 -28.14 -23.14
CA ASN A 93 16.10 -28.81 -24.31
C ASN A 93 17.09 -29.92 -23.92
N THR A 94 17.72 -29.80 -22.75
CA THR A 94 18.73 -30.73 -22.25
C THR A 94 18.10 -31.81 -21.36
N LEU A 95 17.05 -31.48 -20.62
CA LEU A 95 16.33 -32.37 -19.70
C LEU A 95 14.81 -32.17 -19.86
N PRO A 96 14.17 -32.81 -20.84
CA PRO A 96 12.72 -32.66 -21.07
C PRO A 96 11.86 -33.09 -19.86
N GLU A 97 12.37 -34.04 -19.06
CA GLU A 97 11.67 -34.61 -17.90
C GLU A 97 11.39 -33.58 -16.79
N ILE A 98 12.15 -32.48 -16.73
CA ILE A 98 11.99 -31.42 -15.73
C ILE A 98 11.21 -30.20 -16.25
N ASP A 99 10.61 -30.25 -17.44
CA ASP A 99 9.87 -29.11 -18.02
C ASP A 99 8.74 -28.62 -17.09
N SER A 100 7.97 -29.55 -16.50
CA SER A 100 6.92 -29.22 -15.53
C SER A 100 7.48 -28.56 -14.25
N ASP A 101 8.63 -29.05 -13.77
CA ASP A 101 9.32 -28.48 -12.61
C ASP A 101 9.86 -27.08 -12.93
N ILE A 102 10.41 -26.86 -14.12
CA ILE A 102 10.87 -25.54 -14.58
C ILE A 102 9.71 -24.55 -14.65
N ASN A 103 8.57 -24.96 -15.21
CA ASN A 103 7.38 -24.11 -15.28
C ASN A 103 6.85 -23.74 -13.88
N SER A 104 6.89 -24.69 -12.94
CA SER A 104 6.49 -24.46 -11.55
C SER A 104 7.47 -23.54 -10.82
N ALA A 105 8.78 -23.72 -11.04
CA ALA A 105 9.80 -22.85 -10.49
C ALA A 105 9.67 -21.40 -11.01
N ILE A 106 9.41 -21.21 -12.31
CA ILE A 106 9.16 -19.89 -12.90
C ILE A 106 7.97 -19.21 -12.22
N LYS A 107 6.82 -19.90 -12.12
CA LYS A 107 5.64 -19.35 -11.43
C LYS A 107 5.90 -18.99 -9.97
N PHE A 108 6.69 -19.81 -9.27
CA PHE A 108 7.08 -19.50 -7.90
C PHE A 108 7.98 -18.25 -7.81
N LEU A 109 8.93 -18.08 -8.72
CA LEU A 109 9.76 -16.89 -8.80
C LEU A 109 8.94 -15.64 -9.18
N GLU A 110 7.93 -15.77 -10.03
CA GLU A 110 6.96 -14.70 -10.30
C GLU A 110 6.16 -14.34 -9.04
N ASN A 111 5.65 -15.33 -8.31
CA ASN A 111 4.96 -15.09 -7.05
C ASN A 111 5.87 -14.37 -6.03
N LEU A 112 7.13 -14.78 -5.91
CA LEU A 112 8.12 -14.11 -5.07
C LEU A 112 8.44 -12.69 -5.59
N SER A 113 8.48 -12.47 -6.90
CA SER A 113 8.73 -11.15 -7.47
C SER A 113 7.54 -10.20 -7.37
N HIS A 114 6.34 -10.73 -7.15
CA HIS A 114 5.14 -9.94 -6.88
C HIS A 114 4.78 -9.85 -5.39
N ILE A 115 5.54 -10.53 -4.50
CA ILE A 115 5.32 -10.37 -3.06
C ILE A 115 5.58 -8.92 -2.62
N GLY A 116 4.76 -8.42 -1.71
CA GLY A 116 4.80 -7.01 -1.29
C GLY A 116 6.20 -6.57 -0.85
N VAL A 117 6.59 -5.34 -1.23
CA VAL A 117 7.94 -4.80 -1.00
C VAL A 117 8.38 -4.83 0.47
N SER A 118 7.43 -4.82 1.42
CA SER A 118 7.72 -4.95 2.85
C SER A 118 8.31 -6.31 3.24
N PHE A 119 8.01 -7.38 2.50
CA PHE A 119 8.57 -8.73 2.73
C PHE A 119 9.94 -8.92 2.09
N LYS A 120 10.34 -8.01 1.19
CA LYS A 120 11.61 -8.08 0.44
C LYS A 120 12.74 -7.26 1.06
N LYS A 121 12.55 -6.66 2.23
CA LYS A 121 13.51 -5.72 2.84
C LYS A 121 13.92 -6.14 4.25
N GLY A 122 15.20 -5.91 4.58
CA GLY A 122 15.75 -6.08 5.93
C GLY A 122 15.44 -7.46 6.52
N GLN A 123 15.06 -7.48 7.81
CA GLN A 123 14.73 -8.72 8.52
C GLN A 123 13.53 -9.46 7.93
N ASN A 124 12.57 -8.75 7.31
CA ASN A 124 11.42 -9.42 6.70
C ASN A 124 11.82 -10.27 5.50
N LYS A 125 12.90 -9.90 4.78
CA LYS A 125 13.47 -10.74 3.72
C LYS A 125 14.07 -12.02 4.30
N ILE A 126 14.73 -11.91 5.45
CA ILE A 126 15.26 -13.07 6.18
C ILE A 126 14.11 -13.98 6.63
N ILE A 127 13.08 -13.43 7.26
CA ILE A 127 11.89 -14.18 7.69
C ILE A 127 11.22 -14.85 6.48
N LEU A 128 11.04 -14.14 5.36
CA LEU A 128 10.51 -14.72 4.13
C LEU A 128 11.33 -15.93 3.67
N LEU A 129 12.66 -15.79 3.62
CA LEU A 129 13.56 -16.88 3.22
C LEU A 129 13.49 -18.05 4.20
N GLN A 130 13.47 -17.78 5.50
CA GLN A 130 13.31 -18.79 6.56
C GLN A 130 11.96 -19.54 6.39
N THR A 131 10.86 -18.81 6.15
CA THR A 131 9.53 -19.40 5.97
C THR A 131 9.46 -20.29 4.72
N ILE A 132 9.93 -19.80 3.56
CA ILE A 132 9.82 -20.59 2.33
C ILE A 132 10.78 -21.77 2.33
N PHE A 133 11.96 -21.67 2.97
CA PHE A 133 12.97 -22.73 2.94
C PHE A 133 12.99 -23.66 4.17
N ARG A 134 12.15 -23.42 5.20
CA ARG A 134 12.12 -24.19 6.46
C ARG A 134 12.24 -25.71 6.25
N ASP A 135 11.42 -26.25 5.35
CA ASP A 135 11.35 -27.68 5.01
C ASP A 135 11.46 -27.90 3.49
N CYS A 136 12.41 -27.22 2.87
CA CYS A 136 12.63 -27.38 1.44
C CYS A 136 13.32 -28.72 1.10
N HIS A 137 13.06 -29.19 -0.11
CA HIS A 137 13.71 -30.40 -0.63
C HIS A 137 15.20 -30.14 -0.90
N ASN A 138 16.03 -31.19 -0.88
CA ASN A 138 17.48 -31.11 -1.08
C ASN A 138 18.24 -30.17 -0.12
N LYS A 139 17.65 -29.89 1.05
CA LYS A 139 18.24 -29.05 2.09
C LYS A 139 19.54 -29.67 2.62
N VAL A 140 20.57 -28.83 2.79
CA VAL A 140 21.79 -29.16 3.53
C VAL A 140 21.44 -29.12 5.02
N SER A 141 21.84 -30.16 5.79
CA SER A 141 21.54 -30.22 7.22
C SER A 141 22.06 -29.00 7.98
N SER A 142 21.45 -28.68 9.13
CA SER A 142 21.90 -27.56 9.96
C SER A 142 23.36 -27.71 10.39
N GLU A 143 23.77 -28.92 10.78
CA GLU A 143 25.16 -29.26 11.13
C GLU A 143 26.15 -28.96 10.00
N ALA A 144 25.83 -29.40 8.78
CA ALA A 144 26.67 -29.15 7.62
C ALA A 144 26.65 -27.66 7.22
N SER A 145 25.52 -26.97 7.40
CA SER A 145 25.36 -25.54 7.14
C SER A 145 26.21 -24.70 8.10
N GLU A 146 26.23 -25.05 9.38
CA GLU A 146 27.08 -24.42 10.38
C GLU A 146 28.56 -24.65 10.07
N LEU A 147 28.94 -25.86 9.65
CA LEU A 147 30.30 -26.18 9.23
C LEU A 147 30.73 -25.37 8.00
N ILE A 148 29.85 -25.20 7.01
CA ILE A 148 30.10 -24.35 5.83
C ILE A 148 30.38 -22.90 6.25
N VAL A 149 29.57 -22.31 7.13
CA VAL A 149 29.78 -20.94 7.62
C VAL A 149 31.11 -20.82 8.38
N LYS A 150 31.39 -21.76 9.30
CA LYS A 150 32.64 -21.77 10.09
C LYS A 150 33.88 -21.90 9.21
N ILE A 151 33.85 -22.75 8.19
CA ILE A 151 34.98 -22.90 7.25
C ILE A 151 35.15 -21.63 6.43
N PHE A 152 34.06 -21.04 5.93
CA PHE A 152 34.11 -19.80 5.17
C PHE A 152 34.72 -18.66 5.98
N GLU A 153 34.27 -18.45 7.23
CA GLU A 153 34.79 -17.40 8.11
C GLU A 153 36.30 -17.53 8.39
N LYS A 154 36.81 -18.77 8.47
CA LYS A 154 38.24 -19.04 8.66
C LYS A 154 39.04 -18.95 7.36
N ARG A 155 38.43 -19.24 6.21
CA ARG A 155 39.09 -19.39 4.91
C ARG A 155 38.23 -18.86 3.76
N PRO A 156 38.05 -17.54 3.64
CA PRO A 156 37.17 -16.94 2.62
C PRO A 156 37.67 -17.21 1.19
N TYR A 157 38.98 -17.37 1.00
CA TYR A 157 39.62 -17.69 -0.28
C TYR A 157 39.24 -19.06 -0.85
N ILE A 158 38.62 -19.96 -0.07
CA ILE A 158 38.18 -21.28 -0.55
C ILE A 158 37.12 -21.18 -1.67
N ILE A 159 36.44 -20.04 -1.79
CA ILE A 159 35.51 -19.78 -2.89
C ILE A 159 36.21 -19.73 -4.24
N ALA A 160 37.52 -19.43 -4.31
CA ALA A 160 38.27 -19.51 -5.56
C ALA A 160 38.18 -20.91 -6.19
N GLU A 161 38.17 -21.96 -5.36
CA GLU A 161 38.03 -23.33 -5.84
C GLU A 161 36.64 -23.58 -6.44
N ALA A 162 35.60 -23.04 -5.81
CA ALA A 162 34.21 -23.16 -6.26
C ALA A 162 33.89 -22.26 -7.49
N ALA A 163 34.68 -21.20 -7.69
CA ALA A 163 34.63 -20.32 -8.85
C ALA A 163 35.20 -20.97 -10.12
N ASN A 164 36.04 -22.01 -9.99
CA ASN A 164 36.46 -22.81 -11.13
C ASN A 164 35.26 -23.60 -11.67
N LYS A 165 34.69 -23.13 -12.78
CA LYS A 165 33.47 -23.69 -13.37
C LYS A 165 33.66 -25.16 -13.75
N LYS A 166 32.75 -26.01 -13.30
CA LYS A 166 32.64 -27.42 -13.72
C LYS A 166 31.59 -27.60 -14.81
N ASP A 167 31.64 -28.72 -15.51
CA ASP A 167 30.56 -29.10 -16.42
C ASP A 167 29.24 -29.25 -15.67
N LEU A 168 28.19 -28.66 -16.23
CA LEU A 168 26.85 -28.68 -15.66
C LEU A 168 26.28 -30.11 -15.70
N THR A 169 25.92 -30.63 -14.53
CA THR A 169 25.32 -31.96 -14.41
C THR A 169 23.80 -31.87 -14.24
N SER A 170 23.08 -32.91 -14.70
CA SER A 170 21.63 -33.01 -14.51
C SER A 170 21.23 -33.02 -13.03
N ILE A 171 22.08 -33.57 -12.17
CA ILE A 171 21.90 -33.58 -10.72
C ILE A 171 21.90 -32.15 -10.15
N ALA A 172 22.84 -31.29 -10.59
CA ALA A 172 22.91 -29.91 -10.13
C ALA A 172 21.66 -29.12 -10.54
N ILE A 173 21.22 -29.27 -11.80
CA ILE A 173 19.99 -28.63 -12.29
C ILE A 173 18.77 -29.12 -11.52
N ASN A 174 18.59 -30.45 -11.41
CA ASN A 174 17.43 -31.03 -10.74
C ASN A 174 17.37 -30.59 -9.28
N ARG A 175 18.51 -30.60 -8.57
CA ARG A 175 18.59 -30.18 -7.18
C ARG A 175 18.01 -28.78 -6.95
N ASP A 176 18.40 -27.82 -7.79
CA ASP A 176 18.01 -26.42 -7.63
C ASP A 176 16.56 -26.17 -8.11
N ILE A 177 16.15 -26.77 -9.24
CA ILE A 177 14.83 -26.57 -9.84
C ILE A 177 13.74 -27.33 -9.10
N LYS A 178 13.99 -28.59 -8.69
CA LYS A 178 13.00 -29.41 -7.99
C LYS A 178 12.60 -28.78 -6.66
N THR A 179 13.57 -28.15 -5.99
CA THR A 179 13.32 -27.41 -4.76
C THR A 179 12.31 -26.28 -4.99
N LEU A 180 12.52 -25.43 -6.00
CA LEU A 180 11.59 -24.33 -6.31
C LEU A 180 10.22 -24.84 -6.81
N ALA A 181 10.18 -25.93 -7.57
CA ALA A 181 8.93 -26.55 -8.01
C ALA A 181 8.10 -27.06 -6.84
N LEU A 182 8.71 -27.74 -5.87
CA LEU A 182 8.02 -28.20 -4.66
C LEU A 182 7.58 -27.04 -3.77
N LEU A 183 8.35 -25.94 -3.73
CA LEU A 183 7.93 -24.70 -3.08
C LEU A 183 6.73 -24.05 -3.78
N HIS A 184 6.62 -24.14 -5.11
CA HIS A 184 5.41 -23.73 -5.81
C HIS A 184 4.20 -24.54 -5.37
N HIS A 185 4.35 -25.86 -5.21
CA HIS A 185 3.25 -26.71 -4.75
C HIS A 185 2.85 -26.41 -3.30
N LYS A 186 3.83 -26.14 -2.42
CA LYS A 186 3.58 -25.72 -1.03
C LYS A 186 2.98 -24.31 -0.96
N PHE A 187 3.40 -23.43 -1.85
CA PHE A 187 3.00 -22.03 -1.91
C PHE A 187 2.53 -21.62 -3.32
N PRO A 188 1.34 -22.07 -3.75
CA PRO A 188 0.88 -21.87 -5.12
C PRO A 188 0.56 -20.42 -5.44
N THR A 189 0.28 -19.60 -4.42
CA THR A 189 -0.13 -18.20 -4.56
C THR A 189 0.69 -17.27 -3.66
N ILE A 190 0.74 -15.99 -4.01
CA ILE A 190 1.35 -14.94 -3.18
C ILE A 190 0.75 -14.94 -1.77
N GLU A 191 -0.57 -15.10 -1.67
CA GLU A 191 -1.31 -15.15 -0.41
C GLU A 191 -0.88 -16.33 0.46
N SER A 192 -0.63 -17.51 -0.12
CA SER A 192 -0.14 -18.66 0.65
C SER A 192 1.23 -18.42 1.29
N ILE A 193 2.14 -17.71 0.60
CA ILE A 193 3.44 -17.30 1.17
C ILE A 193 3.21 -16.29 2.30
N VAL A 194 2.37 -15.28 2.06
CA VAL A 194 2.07 -14.23 3.06
C VAL A 194 1.41 -14.81 4.31
N ASN A 195 0.49 -15.75 4.15
CA ASN A 195 -0.19 -16.41 5.27
C ASN A 195 0.75 -17.32 6.05
N ALA A 196 1.67 -18.01 5.38
CA ALA A 196 2.71 -18.80 6.04
C ALA A 196 3.65 -17.92 6.87
N ILE A 197 3.97 -16.70 6.40
CA ILE A 197 4.76 -15.73 7.18
C ILE A 197 3.97 -15.20 8.40
N ARG A 198 2.65 -15.09 8.28
CA ARG A 198 1.76 -14.59 9.34
C ARG A 198 1.38 -15.67 10.38
N GLY A 199 1.76 -16.92 10.16
CA GLY A 199 1.39 -18.06 11.02
C GLY A 199 -0.10 -18.42 10.95
N THR A 200 -0.80 -18.07 9.86
CA THR A 200 -2.28 -18.21 9.74
C THR A 200 -2.74 -19.37 8.85
N VAL A 201 -1.86 -20.36 8.57
CA VAL A 201 -2.23 -21.61 7.88
C VAL A 201 -1.56 -22.77 8.59
N ASP A 202 -2.37 -23.68 9.12
CA ASP A 202 -1.98 -25.07 9.37
C ASP A 202 -1.55 -25.67 8.03
N ILE A 203 -0.25 -25.87 7.89
CA ILE A 203 0.31 -26.78 6.89
C ILE A 203 -0.26 -28.16 7.25
N PRO A 204 -0.73 -28.99 6.30
CA PRO A 204 -1.12 -30.36 6.63
C PRO A 204 0.04 -31.05 7.35
N GLU A 205 -0.09 -31.19 8.67
CA GLU A 205 0.88 -31.88 9.52
C GLU A 205 0.70 -33.37 9.30
N LEU A 206 1.79 -34.01 8.85
CA LEU A 206 2.02 -35.39 9.22
C LEU A 206 2.70 -35.35 10.60
N GLU A 207 1.89 -35.70 11.59
CA GLU A 207 2.16 -36.23 12.94
C GLU A 207 3.15 -35.49 13.86
N ASP A 208 2.56 -35.03 14.99
CA ASP A 208 3.08 -34.91 16.36
C ASP A 208 4.25 -33.93 16.59
N GLU A 209 4.25 -33.02 17.57
CA GLU A 209 3.73 -33.07 18.92
C GLU A 209 3.54 -31.63 19.48
N VAL A 210 2.38 -31.43 20.11
CA VAL A 210 1.95 -30.43 21.10
C VAL A 210 3.02 -29.45 21.63
N ILE A 211 2.70 -28.14 21.61
CA ILE A 211 2.57 -27.26 22.79
C ILE A 211 1.83 -25.98 22.36
N GLU A 212 0.67 -25.78 22.97
CA GLU A 212 -0.14 -24.56 22.94
C GLU A 212 0.59 -23.41 23.64
N GLU A 213 0.50 -22.20 23.10
CA GLU A 213 0.35 -21.00 23.93
C GLU A 213 -0.66 -20.05 23.28
N GLU A 214 -1.80 -19.91 23.95
CA GLU A 214 -2.86 -18.96 23.66
C GLU A 214 -2.37 -17.52 23.84
N THR A 215 -2.75 -16.63 22.91
CA THR A 215 -2.95 -15.22 23.26
C THR A 215 -4.33 -14.79 22.77
N THR A 216 -5.25 -14.79 23.72
CA THR A 216 -6.61 -14.25 23.65
C THR A 216 -6.58 -12.72 23.59
N VAL A 217 -6.95 -12.14 22.45
CA VAL A 217 -7.72 -10.87 22.35
C VAL A 217 -8.48 -10.89 21.00
N GLU A 218 -9.73 -11.37 21.00
CA GLU A 218 -10.54 -11.48 19.77
C GLU A 218 -11.39 -10.23 19.45
N THR A 219 -11.44 -9.21 20.33
CA THR A 219 -12.41 -8.10 20.18
C THR A 219 -11.97 -6.97 19.22
N ASP A 220 -10.67 -6.66 19.10
CA ASP A 220 -10.21 -5.53 18.27
C ASP A 220 -10.12 -5.83 16.77
N LYS A 221 -10.11 -7.12 16.40
CA LYS A 221 -10.17 -7.54 14.99
C LYS A 221 -11.51 -7.16 14.36
N ASP A 222 -12.57 -7.05 15.17
CA ASP A 222 -13.94 -6.78 14.71
C ASP A 222 -14.09 -5.33 14.23
N PHE A 223 -13.74 -4.34 15.06
CA PHE A 223 -13.93 -2.91 14.71
C PHE A 223 -13.15 -2.47 13.46
N ILE A 224 -11.89 -2.90 13.30
CA ILE A 224 -11.11 -2.54 12.10
C ILE A 224 -11.72 -3.19 10.85
N GLN A 225 -12.27 -4.39 10.99
CA GLN A 225 -12.96 -5.07 9.91
C GLN A 225 -14.27 -4.34 9.57
N GLU A 226 -15.06 -3.91 10.56
CA GLU A 226 -16.25 -3.08 10.35
C GLU A 226 -15.93 -1.79 9.57
N LEU A 227 -14.81 -1.11 9.91
CA LEU A 227 -14.36 0.08 9.18
C LEU A 227 -13.98 -0.21 7.72
N ILE A 228 -13.42 -1.39 7.45
CA ILE A 228 -13.06 -1.83 6.09
C ILE A 228 -14.31 -2.21 5.29
N GLU A 229 -15.33 -2.76 5.94
CA GLU A 229 -16.57 -3.19 5.29
C GLU A 229 -17.51 -2.03 4.94
N GLU A 230 -17.51 -0.95 5.73
CA GLU A 230 -18.29 0.25 5.44
C GLU A 230 -17.60 1.12 4.35
N PRO A 231 -18.24 1.35 3.17
CA PRO A 231 -17.63 2.10 2.07
C PRO A 231 -17.14 3.50 2.43
N LYS A 232 -17.81 4.19 3.37
CA LYS A 232 -17.41 5.55 3.79
C LYS A 232 -16.17 5.58 4.68
N THR A 233 -15.86 4.49 5.37
CA THR A 233 -14.70 4.39 6.27
C THR A 233 -13.60 3.47 5.74
N PHE A 234 -13.84 2.75 4.66
CA PHE A 234 -12.89 1.84 4.02
C PHE A 234 -11.49 2.44 3.87
N GLN A 235 -11.42 3.69 3.41
CA GLN A 235 -10.15 4.38 3.21
C GLN A 235 -9.38 4.63 4.51
N VAL A 236 -10.08 4.79 5.65
CA VAL A 236 -9.47 4.89 6.97
C VAL A 236 -9.07 3.50 7.47
N GLY A 237 -10.01 2.55 7.45
CA GLY A 237 -9.82 1.19 7.94
C GLY A 237 -8.64 0.45 7.29
N SER A 238 -8.52 0.56 5.97
CA SER A 238 -7.45 -0.07 5.16
C SER A 238 -6.04 0.39 5.54
N LEU A 239 -5.89 1.58 6.14
CA LEU A 239 -4.59 2.14 6.51
C LEU A 239 -4.11 1.70 7.89
N ILE A 240 -5.03 1.39 8.81
CA ILE A 240 -4.73 1.23 10.24
C ILE A 240 -3.70 0.13 10.50
N LYS A 241 -3.91 -1.07 9.91
CA LYS A 241 -2.97 -2.19 10.05
C LYS A 241 -1.58 -1.86 9.51
N ARG A 242 -1.50 -1.07 8.44
CA ARG A 242 -0.23 -0.62 7.86
C ARG A 242 0.47 0.38 8.79
N ILE A 243 -0.29 1.30 9.40
CA ILE A 243 0.23 2.24 10.39
C ILE A 243 0.75 1.49 11.62
N TRP A 244 0.01 0.51 12.17
CA TRP A 244 0.48 -0.34 13.28
C TRP A 244 1.82 -1.02 12.99
N SER A 245 1.96 -1.63 11.81
CA SER A 245 3.21 -2.32 11.42
C SER A 245 4.41 -1.37 11.36
N GLY A 246 4.16 -0.09 11.12
CA GLY A 246 5.20 0.92 11.15
C GLY A 246 5.47 1.45 12.55
N LEU A 247 4.43 1.70 13.35
CA LEU A 247 4.48 2.59 14.52
C LEU A 247 5.56 2.21 15.57
N LYS A 248 6.61 3.03 15.69
CA LYS A 248 7.70 2.86 16.67
C LYS A 248 7.53 3.68 17.96
N ILE A 249 6.29 4.01 18.32
CA ILE A 249 6.00 4.82 19.51
C ILE A 249 5.71 3.90 20.70
N PRO A 250 6.22 4.18 21.92
CA PRO A 250 5.87 3.42 23.12
C PRO A 250 4.35 3.43 23.35
N MET A 251 3.76 2.25 23.50
CA MET A 251 2.31 2.08 23.70
C MET A 251 1.93 1.73 25.14
N ARG A 252 2.93 1.46 25.99
CA ARG A 252 2.76 1.14 27.40
C ARG A 252 3.59 2.10 28.25
N HIS A 253 2.98 2.60 29.32
CA HIS A 253 3.68 3.09 30.49
C HIS A 253 3.66 1.94 31.49
N LEU A 254 4.83 1.43 31.90
CA LEU A 254 4.89 0.34 32.87
C LEU A 254 4.51 0.89 34.24
N SER A 255 3.51 0.28 34.90
CA SER A 255 3.19 0.61 36.28
C SER A 255 4.40 0.33 37.18
N PRO A 256 4.61 1.07 38.29
CA PRO A 256 5.79 0.88 39.14
C PRO A 256 6.02 -0.57 39.62
N GLY A 257 4.96 -1.37 39.76
CA GLY A 257 5.03 -2.79 40.13
C GLY A 257 5.32 -3.77 38.98
N GLU A 258 5.13 -3.36 37.72
CA GLU A 258 5.45 -4.14 36.52
C GLU A 258 6.82 -3.77 35.93
N GLN A 259 7.51 -2.79 36.53
CA GLN A 259 8.85 -2.43 36.13
C GLN A 259 9.84 -3.53 36.57
N PRO A 260 10.81 -3.89 35.71
CA PRO A 260 11.81 -4.88 36.09
C PRO A 260 12.58 -4.38 37.31
N ILE A 261 12.38 -5.06 38.44
CA ILE A 261 13.16 -4.85 39.66
C ILE A 261 14.61 -5.16 39.29
N GLY A 262 15.51 -4.23 39.58
CA GLY A 262 16.93 -4.41 39.28
C GLY A 262 17.50 -5.62 40.02
N GLY A 263 18.48 -6.29 39.42
CA GLY A 263 19.03 -7.52 39.97
C GLY A 263 20.02 -8.20 39.05
N ILE A 264 20.22 -9.50 39.30
CA ILE A 264 21.07 -10.37 38.50
C ILE A 264 20.15 -11.35 37.77
N SER A 265 20.26 -11.43 36.44
CA SER A 265 19.47 -12.34 35.63
C SER A 265 20.38 -13.18 34.73
N ASP A 266 19.91 -14.39 34.44
CA ASP A 266 20.55 -15.29 33.49
C ASP A 266 20.29 -14.87 32.03
N MET A 267 21.11 -15.35 31.09
CA MET A 267 21.16 -14.88 29.69
C MET A 267 19.92 -15.25 28.85
N THR A 268 18.97 -16.00 29.42
CA THR A 268 17.78 -16.53 28.73
C THR A 268 16.84 -15.44 28.19
N ASN A 269 16.95 -14.18 28.62
CA ASN A 269 16.18 -13.05 28.10
C ASN A 269 17.07 -11.89 27.59
N LYS A 270 17.64 -12.05 26.38
CA LYS A 270 18.28 -11.00 25.55
C LYS A 270 19.06 -9.91 26.30
N GLY A 271 20.05 -10.31 27.09
CA GLY A 271 21.04 -9.39 27.64
C GLY A 271 22.04 -8.94 26.58
N ASP A 272 22.33 -7.64 26.50
CA ASP A 272 23.47 -7.14 25.73
C ASP A 272 24.78 -7.37 26.51
N PHE A 273 25.87 -7.78 25.85
CA PHE A 273 27.19 -8.05 26.46
C PHE A 273 27.72 -6.94 27.40
N HIS A 274 27.36 -5.68 27.14
CA HIS A 274 27.74 -4.54 27.99
C HIS A 274 27.10 -4.56 29.40
N ARG A 275 26.20 -5.50 29.67
CA ARG A 275 25.51 -5.66 30.95
C ARG A 275 25.98 -6.89 31.74
N MET A 276 26.95 -7.63 31.23
CA MET A 276 27.47 -8.82 31.92
C MET A 276 28.11 -8.42 33.24
N LEU A 277 27.92 -9.23 34.29
CA LEU A 277 28.54 -8.96 35.58
C LEU A 277 30.06 -8.94 35.46
N LEU A 278 30.71 -7.99 36.14
CA LEU A 278 32.16 -7.87 36.13
C LEU A 278 32.85 -9.13 36.69
N SER A 279 32.17 -9.85 37.58
CA SER A 279 32.63 -11.13 38.13
C SER A 279 32.67 -12.27 37.11
N GLU A 280 31.89 -12.19 36.01
CA GLU A 280 31.97 -13.21 34.95
C GLU A 280 33.31 -13.12 34.22
N PHE A 281 33.87 -11.91 34.07
CA PHE A 281 35.20 -11.68 33.47
C PHE A 281 36.36 -12.11 34.38
N ALA A 282 36.09 -12.48 35.63
CA ALA A 282 37.10 -13.02 36.54
C ALA A 282 37.25 -14.55 36.44
N ASN A 283 36.37 -15.22 35.69
CA ASN A 283 36.51 -16.64 35.39
C ASN A 283 37.61 -16.86 34.34
N GLU A 284 38.27 -18.02 34.40
CA GLU A 284 39.22 -18.45 33.36
C GLU A 284 38.51 -18.60 32.01
N ASP A 285 39.22 -18.32 30.91
CA ASP A 285 38.65 -18.20 29.56
C ASP A 285 37.78 -19.42 29.16
N GLU A 286 38.20 -20.65 29.48
CA GLU A 286 37.43 -21.86 29.19
C GLU A 286 36.13 -21.95 30.00
N VAL A 287 36.17 -21.59 31.29
CA VAL A 287 35.00 -21.60 32.19
C VAL A 287 34.03 -20.50 31.79
N PHE A 288 34.54 -19.31 31.48
CA PHE A 288 33.76 -18.19 31.00
C PHE A 288 33.04 -18.54 29.68
N MET A 289 33.77 -19.08 28.70
CA MET A 289 33.19 -19.46 27.42
C MET A 289 32.14 -20.57 27.55
N ASN A 290 32.36 -21.54 28.46
CA ASN A 290 31.40 -22.60 28.73
C ASN A 290 30.09 -22.03 29.34
N ARG A 291 30.21 -21.13 30.33
CA ARG A 291 29.05 -20.48 30.96
C ARG A 291 28.29 -19.56 30.00
N VAL A 292 28.98 -18.81 29.15
CA VAL A 292 28.35 -18.00 28.11
C VAL A 292 27.66 -18.91 27.08
N ALA A 293 28.29 -20.00 26.65
CA ALA A 293 27.70 -20.93 25.69
C ALA A 293 26.45 -21.64 26.22
N ASN A 294 26.44 -21.97 27.52
CA ASN A 294 25.31 -22.64 28.16
C ASN A 294 24.22 -21.67 28.65
N ASN A 295 24.36 -20.36 28.39
CA ASN A 295 23.46 -19.33 28.91
C ASN A 295 23.35 -19.35 30.44
N GLU A 296 24.48 -19.44 31.13
CA GLU A 296 24.63 -19.44 32.60
C GLU A 296 25.46 -18.23 33.10
N ALA A 297 25.82 -17.34 32.17
CA ALA A 297 26.55 -16.12 32.45
C ALA A 297 25.58 -15.07 32.99
N LEU A 298 25.92 -14.48 34.13
CA LEU A 298 25.03 -13.59 34.85
C LEU A 298 25.17 -12.13 34.39
N TYR A 299 24.04 -11.43 34.25
CA TYR A 299 23.97 -10.04 33.80
C TYR A 299 23.31 -9.13 34.83
N ILE A 300 23.76 -7.88 34.88
CA ILE A 300 23.14 -6.80 35.64
C ILE A 300 21.88 -6.34 34.89
N GLN A 301 20.73 -6.64 35.48
CA GLN A 301 19.47 -6.01 35.14
C GLN A 301 19.38 -4.69 35.90
N ARG A 302 19.50 -3.57 35.18
CA ARG A 302 19.36 -2.24 35.80
C ARG A 302 17.91 -2.05 36.20
N GLU A 303 17.69 -1.64 37.45
CA GLU A 303 16.42 -1.11 37.88
C GLU A 303 16.11 0.13 37.04
N ILE A 304 14.89 0.18 36.50
CA ILE A 304 14.37 1.43 35.94
C ILE A 304 13.76 2.17 37.13
N PRO A 305 14.18 3.40 37.44
CA PRO A 305 13.62 4.13 38.56
C PRO A 305 12.10 4.24 38.38
N PRO A 306 11.30 4.02 39.45
CA PRO A 306 9.85 4.12 39.38
C PRO A 306 9.45 5.54 39.00
N GLU A 307 9.14 5.74 37.72
CA GLU A 307 8.39 6.90 37.27
C GLU A 307 6.91 6.54 37.34
N GLU A 308 6.16 7.23 38.21
CA GLU A 308 4.70 7.25 38.18
C GLU A 308 4.25 7.95 36.90
N ASN A 309 4.18 7.21 35.80
CA ASN A 309 3.80 7.76 34.50
C ASN A 309 2.35 7.37 34.16
N ILE A 310 1.40 7.87 34.95
CA ILE A 310 -0.03 7.81 34.57
C ILE A 310 -0.30 9.01 33.66
N PHE A 311 0.10 8.90 32.39
CA PHE A 311 -0.23 9.93 31.41
C PHE A 311 -1.58 9.62 30.76
N GLU A 312 -2.53 10.55 30.86
CA GLU A 312 -3.70 10.54 29.98
C GLU A 312 -3.26 10.94 28.57
N ARG A 313 -3.67 10.16 27.55
CA ARG A 313 -3.28 10.41 26.17
C ARG A 313 -4.33 11.26 25.47
N VAL A 314 -3.90 12.38 24.91
CA VAL A 314 -4.78 13.26 24.12
C VAL A 314 -4.32 13.31 22.67
N ILE A 315 -5.23 13.06 21.74
CA ILE A 315 -4.98 13.09 20.31
C ILE A 315 -5.72 14.27 19.68
N LEU A 316 -4.96 15.18 19.08
CA LEU A 316 -5.44 16.37 18.42
C LEU A 316 -5.34 16.19 16.90
N ILE A 317 -6.46 16.27 16.20
CA ILE A 317 -6.53 16.10 14.74
C ILE A 317 -6.86 17.44 14.09
N ASP A 318 -5.97 17.93 13.24
CA ASP A 318 -6.17 19.15 12.45
C ASP A 318 -7.21 18.93 11.33
N THR A 319 -8.22 19.82 11.28
CA THR A 319 -9.31 19.83 10.29
C THR A 319 -9.31 21.06 9.37
N SER A 320 -8.23 21.85 9.38
CA SER A 320 -8.02 23.02 8.51
C SER A 320 -7.94 22.67 7.03
N LEU A 321 -7.99 23.69 6.17
CA LEU A 321 -8.01 23.56 4.71
C LEU A 321 -6.90 22.66 4.15
N LYS A 322 -5.65 22.78 4.65
CA LYS A 322 -4.53 21.97 4.16
C LYS A 322 -4.64 20.49 4.54
N ASN A 323 -5.48 20.18 5.53
CA ASN A 323 -5.73 18.82 5.94
C ASN A 323 -6.85 18.15 5.12
N TRP A 324 -7.57 18.85 4.24
CA TRP A 324 -8.69 18.25 3.51
C TRP A 324 -8.25 17.16 2.50
N GLY A 325 -9.14 16.20 2.23
CA GLY A 325 -8.86 15.08 1.33
C GLY A 325 -8.01 14.00 1.99
N THR A 326 -7.00 13.50 1.28
CA THR A 326 -6.11 12.42 1.74
C THR A 326 -5.46 12.69 3.11
N PRO A 327 -4.86 13.86 3.38
CA PRO A 327 -4.28 14.16 4.69
C PRO A 327 -5.23 13.94 5.87
N LYS A 328 -6.53 14.27 5.72
CA LYS A 328 -7.54 14.04 6.76
C LYS A 328 -7.72 12.56 7.03
N VAL A 329 -7.88 11.77 5.96
CA VAL A 329 -8.03 10.31 6.04
C VAL A 329 -6.83 9.70 6.75
N LEU A 330 -5.62 10.14 6.38
CA LEU A 330 -4.38 9.73 7.04
C LEU A 330 -4.34 10.13 8.52
N GLY A 331 -4.83 11.32 8.86
CA GLY A 331 -4.86 11.83 10.22
C GLY A 331 -5.79 11.01 11.11
N PHE A 332 -7.01 10.73 10.64
CA PHE A 332 -7.97 9.86 11.33
C PHE A 332 -7.45 8.43 11.45
N ALA A 333 -6.88 7.86 10.38
CA ALA A 333 -6.28 6.53 10.45
C ALA A 333 -5.12 6.46 11.44
N SER A 334 -4.30 7.52 11.54
CA SER A 334 -3.22 7.61 12.51
C SER A 334 -3.73 7.70 13.94
N ALA A 335 -4.78 8.48 14.18
CA ALA A 335 -5.43 8.58 15.49
C ALA A 335 -6.00 7.22 15.93
N ILE A 336 -6.81 6.57 15.08
CA ILE A 336 -7.40 5.26 15.40
C ILE A 336 -6.32 4.20 15.58
N ALA A 337 -5.25 4.24 14.78
CA ALA A 337 -4.12 3.34 14.93
C ALA A 337 -3.42 3.50 16.29
N VAL A 338 -3.36 4.70 16.86
CA VAL A 338 -2.83 4.92 18.21
C VAL A 338 -3.82 4.45 19.28
N ILE A 339 -5.12 4.74 19.13
CA ILE A 339 -6.18 4.40 20.09
C ILE A 339 -6.34 2.89 20.22
N LYS A 340 -6.46 2.18 19.09
CA LYS A 340 -6.76 0.74 19.04
C LYS A 340 -5.50 -0.12 18.90
N HIS A 341 -4.32 0.41 19.19
CA HIS A 341 -3.09 -0.37 19.06
C HIS A 341 -3.13 -1.59 20.01
N PRO A 342 -2.80 -2.83 19.58
CA PRO A 342 -2.90 -4.03 20.42
C PRO A 342 -2.08 -3.99 21.73
N LYS A 343 -1.08 -3.11 21.78
CA LYS A 343 -0.22 -2.88 22.95
C LYS A 343 -0.64 -1.67 23.80
N ALA A 344 -1.66 -0.90 23.40
CA ALA A 344 -2.13 0.27 24.13
C ALA A 344 -3.11 -0.14 25.22
N HIS A 345 -2.89 0.34 26.45
CA HIS A 345 -3.75 0.08 27.62
C HIS A 345 -4.21 1.38 28.31
N SER A 346 -3.95 2.54 27.68
CA SER A 346 -4.24 3.87 28.22
C SER A 346 -5.51 4.45 27.59
N GLU A 347 -6.35 5.09 28.41
CA GLU A 347 -7.50 5.85 27.91
C GLU A 347 -7.02 7.01 27.02
N CYS A 348 -7.71 7.19 25.89
CA CYS A 348 -7.38 8.21 24.90
C CYS A 348 -8.56 9.17 24.71
N LYS A 349 -8.31 10.48 24.88
CA LYS A 349 -9.24 11.54 24.47
C LYS A 349 -8.88 12.06 23.09
N VAL A 350 -9.87 12.39 22.26
CA VAL A 350 -9.65 12.88 20.90
C VAL A 350 -10.35 14.20 20.68
N PHE A 351 -9.66 15.16 20.05
CA PHE A 351 -10.22 16.46 19.68
C PHE A 351 -9.96 16.76 18.20
N ALA A 352 -10.98 17.26 17.51
CA ALA A 352 -10.85 17.89 16.21
C ALA A 352 -10.52 19.39 16.39
N LEU A 353 -9.41 19.83 15.81
CA LEU A 353 -8.98 21.23 15.83
C LEU A 353 -9.38 21.93 14.54
N GLY A 354 -10.14 23.02 14.66
CA GLY A 354 -10.56 23.87 13.55
C GLY A 354 -10.59 25.33 13.98
N GLN A 355 -11.74 25.98 13.82
CA GLN A 355 -11.99 27.30 14.44
C GLN A 355 -12.19 27.19 15.96
N ALA A 356 -12.67 26.04 16.42
CA ALA A 356 -12.82 25.66 17.82
C ALA A 356 -12.27 24.25 18.04
N ASN A 357 -12.08 23.88 19.30
CA ASN A 357 -11.72 22.53 19.72
C ASN A 357 -13.01 21.76 19.97
N ILE A 358 -13.21 20.65 19.26
CA ILE A 358 -14.40 19.83 19.39
C ILE A 358 -13.97 18.45 19.90
N PRO A 359 -14.41 18.00 21.09
CA PRO A 359 -14.18 16.63 21.52
C PRO A 359 -14.95 15.66 20.62
N ILE A 360 -14.28 14.61 20.16
CA ILE A 360 -14.84 13.62 19.24
C ILE A 360 -14.59 12.20 19.74
N SER A 361 -15.46 11.28 19.35
CA SER A 361 -15.35 9.84 19.63
C SER A 361 -15.06 9.08 18.33
N LEU A 362 -14.19 8.08 18.41
CA LEU A 362 -13.77 7.25 17.26
C LEU A 362 -13.95 5.75 17.52
N ASP A 363 -14.85 5.39 18.44
CA ASP A 363 -15.08 4.01 18.85
C ASP A 363 -16.10 3.25 17.99
N LYS A 364 -16.91 3.98 17.21
CA LYS A 364 -17.94 3.41 16.33
C LYS A 364 -17.81 3.91 14.91
N VAL A 365 -18.18 3.06 13.94
CA VAL A 365 -18.08 3.37 12.50
C VAL A 365 -18.87 4.64 12.15
N GLU A 366 -20.07 4.82 12.71
CA GLU A 366 -20.91 5.99 12.44
C GLU A 366 -20.24 7.29 12.90
N GLN A 367 -19.56 7.23 14.05
CA GLN A 367 -18.84 8.38 14.59
C GLN A 367 -17.62 8.72 13.72
N VAL A 368 -16.91 7.71 13.20
CA VAL A 368 -15.82 7.93 12.25
C VAL A 368 -16.34 8.59 10.97
N VAL A 369 -17.49 8.14 10.43
CA VAL A 369 -18.13 8.77 9.27
C VAL A 369 -18.51 10.22 9.56
N GLU A 370 -19.15 10.49 10.70
CA GLU A 370 -19.58 11.83 11.08
C GLU A 370 -18.38 12.79 11.18
N ASN A 371 -17.33 12.38 11.90
CA ASN A 371 -16.14 13.21 12.12
C ASN A 371 -15.30 13.37 10.85
N LEU A 372 -15.29 12.38 9.94
CA LEU A 372 -14.72 12.53 8.60
C LEU A 372 -15.44 13.59 7.75
N ASN A 373 -16.69 13.95 8.05
CA ASN A 373 -17.40 15.03 7.38
C ASN A 373 -17.19 16.40 8.03
N GLN A 374 -16.67 16.46 9.28
CA GLN A 374 -16.39 17.72 9.96
C GLN A 374 -15.17 18.43 9.37
N VAL A 375 -15.37 19.53 8.65
CA VAL A 375 -14.29 20.30 8.03
C VAL A 375 -14.28 21.73 8.55
N SER A 376 -13.09 22.29 8.73
CA SER A 376 -12.94 23.69 9.11
C SER A 376 -12.48 24.54 7.92
N SER A 377 -13.04 25.73 7.78
CA SER A 377 -12.59 26.75 6.82
C SER A 377 -11.34 27.51 7.29
N ALA A 378 -10.82 27.20 8.48
CA ALA A 378 -9.58 27.78 8.97
C ALA A 378 -8.40 27.40 8.06
N LEU A 379 -7.49 28.35 7.82
CA LEU A 379 -6.27 28.10 7.04
C LEU A 379 -5.28 27.21 7.80
N GLU A 380 -5.21 27.40 9.12
CA GLU A 380 -4.31 26.72 10.05
C GLU A 380 -4.92 26.75 11.47
N VAL A 381 -4.43 25.90 12.38
CA VAL A 381 -5.05 25.64 13.70
C VAL A 381 -4.28 26.19 14.91
N SER A 382 -3.35 27.13 14.71
CA SER A 382 -2.51 27.67 15.81
C SER A 382 -3.33 28.23 16.96
N HIS A 383 -4.39 29.01 16.68
CA HIS A 383 -5.27 29.56 17.70
C HIS A 383 -6.02 28.46 18.50
N ALA A 384 -6.51 27.43 17.80
CA ALA A 384 -7.19 26.29 18.43
C ALA A 384 -6.22 25.47 19.31
N LEU A 385 -4.99 25.28 18.83
CA LEU A 385 -3.92 24.60 19.55
C LEU A 385 -3.45 25.39 20.78
N GLU A 386 -3.33 26.72 20.66
CA GLU A 386 -2.97 27.63 21.76
C GLU A 386 -4.06 27.59 22.85
N LYS A 387 -5.33 27.73 22.43
CA LYS A 387 -6.49 27.62 23.33
C LYS A 387 -6.54 26.28 24.08
N PHE A 388 -6.23 25.18 23.40
CA PHE A 388 -6.18 23.84 24.01
C PHE A 388 -5.19 23.79 25.20
N PHE A 389 -4.00 24.38 25.03
CA PHE A 389 -2.96 24.37 26.06
C PHE A 389 -3.17 25.41 27.17
N GLU A 390 -3.83 26.54 26.88
CA GLU A 390 -4.02 27.65 27.83
C GLU A 390 -5.30 27.51 28.68
N GLU A 391 -6.40 27.02 28.11
CA GLU A 391 -7.73 27.09 28.71
C GLU A 391 -8.29 25.73 29.12
N GLU A 392 -8.09 24.68 28.32
CA GLU A 392 -8.84 23.43 28.48
C GLU A 392 -8.10 22.38 29.31
N HIS A 393 -6.77 22.34 29.28
CA HIS A 393 -5.99 21.35 30.01
C HIS A 393 -4.69 22.00 30.50
N ARG A 394 -4.46 22.06 31.82
CA ARG A 394 -3.22 22.62 32.44
C ARG A 394 -2.42 21.59 33.24
N GLU A 395 -2.89 20.36 33.27
CA GLU A 395 -2.28 19.26 34.02
C GLU A 395 -0.91 18.89 33.42
N LYS A 396 0.01 18.47 34.28
CA LYS A 396 1.40 18.14 33.91
C LYS A 396 1.53 16.74 33.30
N ASP A 397 0.52 15.89 33.48
CA ASP A 397 0.59 14.46 33.15
C ASP A 397 -0.23 14.12 31.88
N LEU A 398 -0.03 14.90 30.82
CA LEU A 398 -0.68 14.70 29.53
C LEU A 398 0.32 14.29 28.44
N GLU A 399 0.03 13.19 27.76
CA GLU A 399 0.76 12.78 26.56
C GLU A 399 -0.01 13.23 25.32
N VAL A 400 0.36 14.40 24.78
CA VAL A 400 -0.33 14.99 23.62
C VAL A 400 0.28 14.55 22.29
N PHE A 401 -0.57 14.01 21.41
CA PHE A 401 -0.31 13.72 20.00
C PHE A 401 -0.99 14.79 19.15
N PHE A 402 -0.22 15.54 18.35
CA PHE A 402 -0.78 16.49 17.40
C PHE A 402 -0.59 15.99 15.96
N ILE A 403 -1.67 15.90 15.19
CA ILE A 403 -1.69 15.37 13.83
C ILE A 403 -2.10 16.48 12.85
N THR A 404 -1.22 16.86 11.91
CA THR A 404 -1.42 17.98 10.96
C THR A 404 -0.76 17.73 9.61
N HIS A 405 -1.04 18.53 8.58
CA HIS A 405 -0.34 18.45 7.29
C HIS A 405 1.09 18.96 7.37
N GLN A 406 2.05 18.37 6.64
CA GLN A 406 3.46 18.80 6.73
C GLN A 406 3.66 20.27 6.39
N GLU A 407 2.90 20.80 5.44
CA GLU A 407 3.00 22.20 5.02
C GLU A 407 2.45 23.17 6.08
N ASN A 408 1.65 22.70 7.02
CA ASN A 408 1.22 23.55 8.14
C ASN A 408 2.40 23.89 9.04
N LEU A 409 3.45 23.05 9.06
CA LEU A 409 4.68 23.35 9.79
C LEU A 409 5.47 24.53 9.21
N ALA A 410 5.16 25.02 8.01
CA ALA A 410 5.78 26.24 7.48
C ALA A 410 5.16 27.53 8.06
N HIS A 411 3.98 27.45 8.70
CA HIS A 411 3.35 28.62 9.30
C HIS A 411 4.00 28.99 10.64
N GLN A 412 4.54 30.21 10.70
CA GLN A 412 5.27 30.72 11.87
C GLN A 412 4.42 30.69 13.16
N ARG A 413 3.12 31.00 13.07
CA ARG A 413 2.21 30.97 14.22
C ARG A 413 2.11 29.56 14.82
N LEU A 414 1.91 28.55 13.97
CA LEU A 414 1.84 27.17 14.42
C LEU A 414 3.20 26.68 14.96
N GLN A 415 4.32 27.06 14.32
CA GLN A 415 5.66 26.75 14.84
C GLN A 415 5.88 27.32 16.24
N LYS A 416 5.45 28.57 16.48
CA LYS A 416 5.55 29.23 17.79
C LYS A 416 4.79 28.44 18.86
N VAL A 417 3.51 28.13 18.62
CA VAL A 417 2.66 27.39 19.58
C VAL A 417 3.22 25.99 19.87
N ILE A 418 3.71 25.27 18.84
CA ILE A 418 4.37 23.98 19.01
C ILE A 418 5.63 24.11 19.86
N HIS A 419 6.45 25.15 19.62
CA HIS A 419 7.70 25.36 20.34
C HIS A 419 7.47 25.69 21.81
N GLU A 420 6.53 26.58 22.10
CA GLU A 420 6.18 27.00 23.47
C GLU A 420 5.60 25.85 24.29
N ASN A 421 4.91 24.91 23.65
CA ASN A 421 4.26 23.77 24.30
C ASN A 421 4.99 22.43 24.11
N ARG A 422 6.25 22.44 23.64
CA ARG A 422 7.02 21.22 23.28
C ARG A 422 7.24 20.22 24.40
N ASP A 423 7.17 20.67 25.66
CA ASP A 423 7.33 19.78 26.83
C ASP A 423 6.06 18.94 27.08
N ARG A 424 4.90 19.44 26.65
CA ARG A 424 3.58 18.79 26.77
C ARG A 424 3.15 18.10 25.47
N LEU A 425 3.51 18.68 24.32
CA LEU A 425 3.30 18.12 22.99
C LEU A 425 4.35 17.04 22.70
N LYS A 426 4.13 15.83 23.23
CA LYS A 426 5.11 14.75 23.14
C LYS A 426 5.35 14.27 21.71
N PHE A 427 4.28 14.12 20.93
CA PHE A 427 4.34 13.60 19.56
C PHE A 427 3.69 14.54 18.56
N LEU A 428 4.40 14.78 17.46
CA LEU A 428 3.90 15.48 16.29
C LEU A 428 3.88 14.51 15.12
N VAL A 429 2.71 14.34 14.50
CA VAL A 429 2.50 13.51 13.33
C VAL A 429 2.16 14.41 12.16
N THR A 430 2.92 14.32 11.07
CA THR A 430 2.61 15.07 9.86
C THR A 430 2.14 14.16 8.73
N THR A 431 1.05 14.54 8.08
CA THR A 431 0.46 13.87 6.93
C THR A 431 0.80 14.61 5.62
N SER A 432 0.80 13.89 4.49
CA SER A 432 0.91 14.44 3.13
C SER A 432 -0.13 13.83 2.20
N ALA A 433 -0.50 14.55 1.13
CA ALA A 433 -1.43 14.06 0.11
C ALA A 433 -0.93 12.79 -0.62
N ASP A 434 0.38 12.54 -0.64
CA ASP A 434 0.98 11.38 -1.31
C ASP A 434 1.01 10.11 -0.44
N GLY A 435 0.44 10.14 0.78
CA GLY A 435 0.46 9.00 1.70
C GLY A 435 1.65 8.99 2.65
N GLU A 436 2.43 10.07 2.72
CA GLU A 436 3.53 10.20 3.67
C GLU A 436 3.02 10.57 5.07
N LEU A 437 3.52 9.84 6.07
CA LEU A 437 3.32 10.06 7.50
C LEU A 437 4.68 10.18 8.19
N ASN A 438 4.97 11.31 8.83
CA ASN A 438 6.17 11.46 9.65
C ASN A 438 5.82 11.61 11.11
N PHE A 439 6.56 10.91 11.98
CA PHE A 439 6.41 10.97 13.42
C PHE A 439 7.64 11.64 14.02
N TYR A 440 7.39 12.66 14.82
CA TYR A 440 8.40 13.40 15.57
C TYR A 440 8.12 13.27 17.06
N LYS A 441 9.18 13.12 17.86
CA LYS A 441 9.14 13.19 19.32
C LYS A 441 9.73 14.50 19.79
N HIS A 442 9.08 15.18 20.72
CA HIS A 442 9.74 16.21 21.51
C HIS A 442 10.38 15.57 22.74
N HIS A 443 11.68 15.80 22.92
CA HIS A 443 12.44 15.31 24.06
C HIS A 443 13.54 16.31 24.42
N LYS A 444 13.58 16.72 25.69
CA LYS A 444 14.54 17.71 26.22
C LYS A 444 14.61 18.98 25.36
N GLY A 445 13.46 19.52 25.00
CA GLY A 445 13.34 20.73 24.18
C GLY A 445 13.69 20.57 22.69
N THR A 446 14.08 19.39 22.22
CA THR A 446 14.41 19.15 20.81
C THR A 446 13.35 18.29 20.11
N ARG A 447 13.09 18.58 18.83
CA ARG A 447 12.22 17.76 17.98
C ARG A 447 13.07 16.75 17.22
N LYS A 448 12.91 15.46 17.53
CA LYS A 448 13.60 14.36 16.84
C LYS A 448 12.63 13.65 15.90
N HIS A 449 13.00 13.51 14.63
CA HIS A 449 12.29 12.64 13.70
C HIS A 449 12.53 11.18 14.11
N ILE A 450 11.46 10.47 14.43
CA ILE A 450 11.53 9.07 14.87
C ILE A 450 11.38 8.16 13.67
N GLN A 451 10.45 8.51 12.79
CA GLN A 451 9.97 7.60 11.76
C GLN A 451 9.27 8.33 10.62
N LYS A 452 9.47 7.79 9.42
CA LYS A 452 8.69 8.06 8.22
C LYS A 452 8.01 6.78 7.74
N ILE A 453 6.72 6.87 7.43
CA ILE A 453 5.92 5.81 6.81
C ILE A 453 5.40 6.37 5.48
N ILE A 454 5.52 5.61 4.40
CA ILE A 454 4.91 5.92 3.11
C ILE A 454 3.85 4.86 2.84
N LEU A 455 2.59 5.28 2.82
CA LEU A 455 1.44 4.41 2.59
C LEU A 455 1.15 4.33 1.08
N PRO A 456 1.13 3.12 0.48
CA PRO A 456 0.79 2.97 -0.93
C PRO A 456 -0.72 3.12 -1.13
N LEU A 457 -1.21 4.37 -1.12
CA LEU A 457 -2.65 4.68 -1.11
C LEU A 457 -3.43 4.04 -2.27
N LYS A 458 -2.84 4.00 -3.46
CA LYS A 458 -3.45 3.36 -4.64
C LYS A 458 -3.70 1.86 -4.45
N GLU A 459 -2.80 1.19 -3.75
CA GLU A 459 -2.90 -0.25 -3.45
C GLU A 459 -3.90 -0.47 -2.31
N LEU A 460 -3.77 0.29 -1.22
CA LEU A 460 -4.61 0.13 -0.03
C LEU A 460 -6.07 0.51 -0.26
N TRP A 461 -6.33 1.41 -1.21
CA TRP A 461 -7.68 1.81 -1.60
C TRP A 461 -8.17 1.13 -2.87
N ALA A 462 -7.45 0.12 -3.37
CA ALA A 462 -7.93 -0.71 -4.45
C ALA A 462 -9.11 -1.57 -3.95
N ASN A 463 -10.19 -1.63 -4.74
CA ASN A 463 -11.38 -2.44 -4.45
C ASN A 463 -12.15 -2.00 -3.19
N PRO A 464 -12.74 -0.78 -3.16
CA PRO A 464 -13.65 -0.41 -2.09
C PRO A 464 -14.84 -1.39 -2.02
N PRO A 465 -15.33 -1.72 -0.81
CA PRO A 465 -16.48 -2.59 -0.66
C PRO A 465 -17.68 -2.03 -1.42
N GLN A 466 -18.40 -2.91 -2.13
CA GLN A 466 -19.64 -2.52 -2.78
C GLN A 466 -20.72 -2.35 -1.71
N HIS A 467 -21.51 -1.28 -1.83
CA HIS A 467 -22.62 -1.04 -0.91
C HIS A 467 -23.56 -2.26 -0.95
N ARG A 468 -23.55 -3.08 0.11
CA ARG A 468 -24.54 -4.15 0.30
C ARG A 468 -25.90 -3.48 0.49
N GLN A 469 -26.60 -3.22 -0.63
CA GLN A 469 -28.04 -3.08 -0.57
C GLN A 469 -28.55 -4.44 -0.12
N LYS A 470 -28.90 -4.57 1.17
CA LYS A 470 -29.74 -5.68 1.63
C LYS A 470 -30.91 -5.75 0.66
N GLY A 471 -31.03 -6.89 -0.01
CA GLY A 471 -32.10 -7.16 -0.95
C GLY A 471 -33.44 -7.15 -0.23
N GLU A 472 -34.05 -5.98 -0.13
CA GLU A 472 -35.50 -5.88 -0.11
C GLU A 472 -35.93 -5.79 -1.58
N ASN A 473 -36.45 -6.91 -2.07
CA ASN A 473 -37.38 -6.94 -3.18
C ASN A 473 -38.53 -5.98 -2.87
N ASN A 474 -38.41 -4.73 -3.28
CA ASN A 474 -39.52 -3.82 -3.42
C ASN A 474 -39.27 -2.99 -4.68
N SER A 475 -40.13 -3.24 -5.65
CA SER A 475 -40.40 -2.42 -6.81
C SER A 475 -40.38 -0.92 -6.45
N SER A 476 -39.76 -0.14 -7.34
CA SER A 476 -39.86 1.33 -7.38
C SER A 476 -39.63 2.07 -6.05
N LYS A 477 -38.39 2.19 -5.59
CA LYS A 477 -38.00 3.29 -4.70
C LYS A 477 -37.03 4.21 -5.42
N ASN A 478 -37.50 5.43 -5.66
CA ASN A 478 -36.72 6.59 -6.08
C ASN A 478 -35.45 6.67 -5.23
N TRP A 479 -34.29 6.39 -5.84
CA TRP A 479 -33.04 6.91 -5.32
C TRP A 479 -33.22 8.42 -5.24
N LYS A 480 -33.12 9.02 -4.04
CA LYS A 480 -33.10 10.48 -3.92
C LYS A 480 -31.93 10.97 -4.77
N LYS A 481 -32.26 11.51 -5.93
CA LYS A 481 -31.32 12.17 -6.83
C LYS A 481 -30.73 13.33 -6.03
N THR A 482 -29.41 13.35 -5.85
CA THR A 482 -28.76 14.49 -5.22
C THR A 482 -28.91 15.66 -6.17
N ASP A 483 -29.75 16.63 -5.81
CA ASP A 483 -29.90 17.86 -6.59
C ASP A 483 -28.53 18.56 -6.65
N VAL A 484 -27.95 18.61 -7.85
CA VAL A 484 -26.70 19.34 -8.07
C VAL A 484 -27.03 20.81 -8.32
N PRO A 485 -26.35 21.76 -7.65
CA PRO A 485 -26.56 23.18 -7.90
C PRO A 485 -26.29 23.52 -9.36
N ILE A 486 -27.17 24.32 -9.96
CA ILE A 486 -26.89 25.00 -11.24
C ILE A 486 -25.68 25.90 -11.01
N ASN A 487 -24.68 25.84 -11.89
CA ASN A 487 -23.38 26.55 -11.78
C ASN A 487 -22.46 26.04 -10.65
N TYR A 488 -22.31 24.73 -10.54
CA TYR A 488 -21.31 24.14 -9.67
C TYR A 488 -19.88 24.55 -10.12
N PRO A 489 -18.99 25.04 -9.22
CA PRO A 489 -17.69 25.62 -9.59
C PRO A 489 -16.65 24.58 -10.07
N ILE A 490 -17.07 23.33 -10.32
CA ILE A 490 -16.21 22.21 -10.72
C ILE A 490 -16.89 21.48 -11.87
N LEU A 491 -16.12 21.16 -12.91
CA LEU A 491 -16.60 20.40 -14.06
C LEU A 491 -16.83 18.93 -13.70
N PHE A 492 -17.95 18.37 -14.16
CA PHE A 492 -18.27 16.96 -14.04
C PHE A 492 -17.53 16.13 -15.10
N PRO A 493 -17.25 14.84 -14.85
CA PRO A 493 -16.69 13.97 -15.87
C PRO A 493 -17.64 13.80 -17.06
N THR A 494 -17.09 13.74 -18.27
CA THR A 494 -17.88 13.54 -19.49
C THR A 494 -18.61 12.19 -19.45
N PRO A 495 -19.92 12.14 -19.72
CA PRO A 495 -20.68 10.90 -19.65
C PRO A 495 -20.21 9.92 -20.72
N VAL A 496 -20.05 8.64 -20.32
CA VAL A 496 -19.71 7.53 -21.21
C VAL A 496 -20.84 7.27 -22.21
N ASN A 497 -22.08 7.31 -21.73
CA ASN A 497 -23.27 7.04 -22.53
C ASN A 497 -23.97 8.34 -22.95
N LYS A 498 -24.04 8.60 -24.26
CA LYS A 498 -24.55 9.83 -24.87
C LYS A 498 -25.73 9.51 -25.80
N ILE A 499 -26.79 10.31 -25.75
CA ILE A 499 -27.91 10.28 -26.70
C ILE A 499 -27.51 11.02 -27.98
N ALA A 500 -26.95 12.23 -27.84
CA ALA A 500 -26.55 13.08 -28.96
C ALA A 500 -25.44 14.06 -28.54
N ILE A 501 -24.68 14.52 -29.54
CA ILE A 501 -23.67 15.58 -29.41
C ILE A 501 -24.04 16.68 -30.39
N PHE A 502 -23.95 17.94 -29.95
CA PHE A 502 -24.28 19.11 -30.75
C PHE A 502 -23.08 20.05 -30.82
N LEU A 503 -22.90 20.68 -31.99
CA LEU A 503 -22.05 21.85 -32.16
C LEU A 503 -22.97 23.03 -32.45
N TYR A 504 -22.97 24.03 -31.57
CA TYR A 504 -23.80 25.22 -31.70
C TYR A 504 -22.98 26.45 -31.34
N GLU A 505 -22.86 27.41 -32.26
CA GLU A 505 -22.09 28.66 -32.08
C GLU A 505 -20.64 28.43 -31.58
N GLY A 506 -20.00 27.33 -32.02
CA GLY A 506 -18.62 26.99 -31.64
C GLY A 506 -18.48 26.25 -30.31
N GLU A 507 -19.57 26.08 -29.55
CA GLU A 507 -19.60 25.31 -28.31
C GLU A 507 -20.13 23.89 -28.53
N PHE A 508 -19.61 22.94 -27.73
CA PHE A 508 -20.04 21.55 -27.77
C PHE A 508 -21.01 21.24 -26.63
N PHE A 509 -22.11 20.58 -26.98
CA PHE A 509 -23.13 20.15 -26.04
C PHE A 509 -23.35 18.65 -26.13
N ILE A 510 -23.64 18.01 -25.00
CA ILE A 510 -23.91 16.58 -24.90
C ILE A 510 -25.27 16.38 -24.24
N LEU A 511 -26.16 15.67 -24.94
CA LEU A 511 -27.37 15.12 -24.33
C LEU A 511 -27.04 13.73 -23.78
N SER A 512 -27.07 13.56 -22.46
CA SER A 512 -26.68 12.32 -21.80
C SER A 512 -27.86 11.35 -21.64
N ASN A 513 -27.58 10.05 -21.47
CA ASN A 513 -28.62 9.06 -21.13
C ASN A 513 -29.29 9.32 -19.76
N LYS A 514 -28.67 10.13 -18.90
CA LYS A 514 -29.26 10.61 -17.65
C LYS A 514 -30.25 11.76 -17.87
N LYS A 515 -30.62 12.06 -19.12
CA LYS A 515 -31.54 13.14 -19.50
C LYS A 515 -31.03 14.52 -19.04
N GLN A 516 -29.72 14.75 -19.16
CA GLN A 516 -29.08 16.02 -18.89
C GLN A 516 -28.56 16.64 -20.19
N LEU A 517 -28.64 17.98 -20.30
CA LEU A 517 -27.90 18.73 -21.31
C LEU A 517 -26.66 19.30 -20.64
N LEU A 518 -25.51 18.94 -21.19
CA LEU A 518 -24.20 19.29 -20.68
C LEU A 518 -23.46 20.15 -21.69
N ARG A 519 -22.73 21.17 -21.23
CA ARG A 519 -21.73 21.88 -22.04
C ARG A 519 -20.35 21.29 -21.81
N THR A 520 -19.57 21.04 -22.86
CA THR A 520 -18.21 20.48 -22.75
C THR A 520 -17.21 21.37 -23.47
N TYR A 521 -15.97 21.34 -22.97
CA TYR A 521 -14.85 22.07 -23.55
C TYR A 521 -13.90 21.11 -24.26
N LEU A 522 -13.41 21.49 -25.44
CA LEU A 522 -12.43 20.71 -26.21
C LEU A 522 -11.02 21.26 -26.02
N THR A 523 -10.02 20.39 -26.17
CA THR A 523 -8.61 20.77 -26.34
C THR A 523 -8.33 21.44 -27.69
N ASP A 524 -7.34 22.33 -27.75
CA ASP A 524 -7.00 23.23 -28.87
C ASP A 524 -6.74 22.57 -30.25
N ASN A 525 -6.72 21.23 -30.36
CA ASN A 525 -6.42 20.48 -31.60
C ASN A 525 -7.65 19.78 -32.24
N TYR A 526 -8.88 20.27 -32.04
CA TYR A 526 -10.09 19.57 -32.48
C TYR A 526 -10.38 19.61 -34.00
N TYR A 527 -9.65 20.40 -34.80
CA TYR A 527 -9.85 20.51 -36.24
C TYR A 527 -9.32 19.30 -37.04
N ASN A 528 -8.58 18.39 -36.42
CA ASN A 528 -8.06 17.20 -37.07
C ASN A 528 -9.02 16.00 -36.86
N LYS A 529 -9.75 15.64 -37.92
CA LYS A 529 -10.76 14.55 -37.89
C LYS A 529 -10.18 13.20 -37.45
N ASN A 530 -8.91 12.92 -37.76
CA ASN A 530 -8.22 11.69 -37.37
C ASN A 530 -7.79 11.70 -35.88
N TYR A 531 -7.82 12.85 -35.21
CA TYR A 531 -7.47 13.03 -33.80
C TYR A 531 -8.66 12.83 -32.86
N TYR A 532 -9.88 13.02 -33.37
CA TYR A 532 -11.15 12.99 -32.63
C TYR A 532 -11.50 11.59 -32.10
N ASP A 533 -11.15 10.53 -32.84
CA ASP A 533 -11.48 9.14 -32.51
C ASP A 533 -10.45 8.47 -31.59
N HIS A 534 -9.22 8.99 -31.48
CA HIS A 534 -8.12 8.36 -30.73
C HIS A 534 -7.85 8.96 -29.33
N TYR A 535 -8.26 10.21 -29.05
CA TYR A 535 -7.94 10.90 -27.79
C TYR A 535 -9.18 11.47 -27.08
N LYS A 536 -9.24 11.36 -25.74
CA LYS A 536 -10.29 11.97 -24.90
C LYS A 536 -10.14 13.50 -24.88
N ILE A 537 -10.63 14.16 -25.92
CA ILE A 537 -10.56 15.62 -26.13
C ILE A 537 -11.51 16.43 -25.23
N HIS A 538 -12.43 15.80 -24.50
CA HIS A 538 -13.38 16.49 -23.62
C HIS A 538 -12.78 16.74 -22.23
N ARG A 539 -12.67 18.01 -21.81
CA ARG A 539 -12.06 18.45 -20.54
C ARG A 539 -13.04 18.48 -19.34
N GLY A 540 -14.12 17.71 -19.40
CA GLY A 540 -15.21 17.75 -18.42
C GLY A 540 -16.40 18.60 -18.88
N CYS A 541 -17.47 18.57 -18.10
CA CYS A 541 -18.79 19.04 -18.47
C CYS A 541 -19.43 19.91 -17.39
N GLU A 542 -20.07 20.99 -17.81
CA GLU A 542 -20.99 21.77 -16.99
C GLU A 542 -22.42 21.27 -17.22
N VAL A 543 -23.18 21.10 -16.15
CA VAL A 543 -24.60 20.69 -16.22
C VAL A 543 -25.46 21.94 -16.44
N LEU A 544 -26.10 22.04 -17.60
CA LEU A 544 -26.99 23.17 -17.92
C LEU A 544 -28.45 22.87 -17.57
N PHE A 545 -28.91 21.66 -17.86
CA PHE A 545 -30.28 21.22 -17.58
C PHE A 545 -30.30 19.77 -17.13
N GLU A 546 -31.24 19.47 -16.24
CA GLU A 546 -31.53 18.12 -15.76
C GLU A 546 -32.99 17.73 -16.02
N ASP A 547 -33.29 16.44 -15.90
CA ASP A 547 -34.64 15.86 -16.00
C ASP A 547 -35.37 16.25 -17.29
N ILE A 548 -34.61 16.32 -18.38
CA ILE A 548 -35.14 16.61 -19.70
C ILE A 548 -36.09 15.48 -20.12
N SER A 549 -37.34 15.83 -20.38
CA SER A 549 -38.36 14.85 -20.80
C SER A 549 -38.18 14.44 -22.27
N VAL A 550 -37.21 13.56 -22.52
CA VAL A 550 -36.91 13.02 -23.85
C VAL A 550 -36.82 11.51 -23.87
N LYS A 551 -37.21 10.92 -24.99
CA LYS A 551 -37.00 9.49 -25.30
C LYS A 551 -35.67 9.34 -26.03
N PRO A 552 -34.81 8.36 -25.71
CA PRO A 552 -33.45 8.27 -26.26
C PRO A 552 -33.37 7.82 -27.73
N ARG A 553 -34.50 7.65 -28.43
CA ARG A 553 -34.55 7.15 -29.83
C ARG A 553 -34.86 8.26 -30.82
N GLY A 554 -34.30 8.17 -32.02
CA GLY A 554 -34.49 9.16 -33.08
C GLY A 554 -33.30 10.11 -33.22
N GLN A 555 -33.47 11.14 -34.04
CA GLN A 555 -32.45 12.13 -34.33
C GLN A 555 -32.72 13.41 -33.54
N PHE A 556 -31.67 14.11 -33.12
CA PHE A 556 -31.77 15.31 -32.31
C PHE A 556 -31.02 16.47 -32.94
N ALA A 557 -31.55 17.67 -32.79
CA ALA A 557 -30.87 18.92 -33.09
C ALA A 557 -31.13 19.93 -31.97
N LEU A 558 -30.11 20.73 -31.64
CA LEU A 558 -30.17 21.76 -30.61
C LEU A 558 -30.12 23.15 -31.26
N ALA A 559 -30.89 24.08 -30.72
CA ALA A 559 -30.90 25.49 -31.12
C ALA A 559 -31.12 26.41 -29.93
N LYS A 560 -30.90 27.71 -30.10
CA LYS A 560 -31.47 28.74 -29.24
C LYS A 560 -32.55 29.54 -29.97
N ASN A 561 -33.61 29.92 -29.27
CA ASN A 561 -34.62 30.85 -29.79
C ASN A 561 -34.15 32.31 -29.67
N LYS A 562 -35.00 33.28 -30.10
CA LYS A 562 -34.68 34.71 -30.00
C LYS A 562 -34.42 35.20 -28.56
N GLN A 563 -34.96 34.50 -27.56
CA GLN A 563 -34.78 34.79 -26.14
C GLN A 563 -33.59 34.03 -25.53
N GLN A 564 -32.70 33.46 -26.35
CA GLN A 564 -31.54 32.67 -25.92
C GLN A 564 -31.89 31.39 -25.14
N GLN A 565 -33.13 30.91 -25.26
CA GLN A 565 -33.57 29.68 -24.62
C GLN A 565 -33.25 28.47 -25.49
N PHE A 566 -32.80 27.38 -24.88
CA PHE A 566 -32.46 26.16 -25.59
C PHE A 566 -33.71 25.41 -26.06
N ILE A 567 -33.74 25.11 -27.37
CA ILE A 567 -34.77 24.33 -28.02
C ILE A 567 -34.16 23.02 -28.51
N LEU A 568 -34.66 21.91 -27.97
CA LEU A 568 -34.29 20.58 -28.40
C LEU A 568 -35.36 20.05 -29.37
N CYS A 569 -34.97 19.82 -30.62
CA CYS A 569 -35.81 19.24 -31.64
C CYS A 569 -35.49 17.74 -31.77
N GLN A 570 -36.51 16.91 -31.84
CA GLN A 570 -36.39 15.47 -32.00
C GLN A 570 -37.21 15.01 -33.20
N TYR A 571 -36.58 14.26 -34.10
CA TYR A 571 -37.25 13.58 -35.20
C TYR A 571 -37.25 12.06 -34.96
N GLN A 572 -38.44 11.46 -34.95
CA GLN A 572 -38.66 10.02 -34.79
C GLN A 572 -39.23 9.46 -36.10
N PRO A 573 -38.39 8.95 -37.03
CA PRO A 573 -38.85 8.44 -38.32
C PRO A 573 -39.82 7.26 -38.19
N ASP A 574 -39.60 6.41 -37.19
CA ASP A 574 -40.42 5.24 -36.85
C ASP A 574 -41.86 5.64 -36.50
N LYS A 575 -42.03 6.78 -35.80
CA LYS A 575 -43.34 7.29 -35.40
C LYS A 575 -43.89 8.38 -36.32
N LYS A 576 -43.12 8.77 -37.34
CA LYS A 576 -43.44 9.91 -38.22
C LYS A 576 -43.78 11.17 -37.40
N LEU A 577 -42.94 11.50 -36.43
CA LEU A 577 -43.18 12.59 -35.48
C LEU A 577 -41.96 13.52 -35.41
N ILE A 578 -42.20 14.82 -35.44
CA ILE A 578 -41.24 15.84 -35.01
C ILE A 578 -41.74 16.49 -33.74
N SER A 579 -40.89 16.62 -32.73
CA SER A 579 -41.21 17.36 -31.51
C SER A 579 -40.15 18.41 -31.19
N LYS A 580 -40.58 19.47 -30.51
CA LYS A 580 -39.72 20.54 -29.99
C LYS A 580 -40.00 20.71 -28.51
N LEU A 581 -38.94 20.68 -27.71
CA LEU A 581 -38.97 20.92 -26.28
C LEU A 581 -38.12 22.16 -25.99
N ASN A 582 -38.73 23.17 -25.38
CA ASN A 582 -38.00 24.29 -24.80
C ASN A 582 -37.47 23.86 -23.43
N LEU A 583 -36.15 23.80 -23.27
CA LEU A 583 -35.53 23.32 -22.03
C LEU A 583 -35.66 24.31 -20.88
N ASN A 584 -35.80 25.60 -21.18
CA ASN A 584 -35.98 26.65 -20.19
C ASN A 584 -37.42 26.73 -19.67
N THR A 585 -38.41 26.69 -20.57
CA THR A 585 -39.84 26.82 -20.19
C THR A 585 -40.54 25.49 -19.97
N LYS A 586 -39.92 24.37 -20.38
CA LYS A 586 -40.50 23.02 -20.47
C LYS A 586 -41.69 22.90 -21.43
N GLU A 587 -41.94 23.91 -22.25
CA GLU A 587 -42.99 23.87 -23.28
C GLU A 587 -42.65 22.82 -24.34
N TYR A 588 -43.63 21.97 -24.65
CA TYR A 588 -43.54 20.91 -25.63
C TYR A 588 -44.51 21.16 -26.77
N SER A 589 -44.06 20.93 -28.00
CA SER A 589 -44.91 20.95 -29.19
C SER A 589 -44.52 19.81 -30.11
N GLU A 590 -45.49 19.27 -30.84
CA GLU A 590 -45.24 18.19 -31.80
C GLU A 590 -46.02 18.38 -33.10
N LEU A 591 -45.49 17.78 -34.16
CA LEU A 591 -46.05 17.76 -35.49
C LEU A 591 -46.07 16.32 -35.99
N ASN A 592 -47.26 15.81 -36.28
CA ASN A 592 -47.46 14.52 -36.90
C ASN A 592 -47.19 14.61 -38.41
N LEU A 593 -46.33 13.72 -38.92
CA LEU A 593 -45.90 13.65 -40.31
C LEU A 593 -46.54 12.46 -41.05
N THR A 594 -47.57 11.84 -40.48
CA THR A 594 -48.32 10.77 -41.13
C THR A 594 -48.93 11.28 -42.43
N GLY A 595 -48.69 10.56 -43.52
CA GLY A 595 -49.10 10.97 -44.87
C GLY A 595 -48.04 11.75 -45.65
N MET A 596 -46.98 12.24 -45.01
CA MET A 596 -45.83 12.83 -45.71
C MET A 596 -44.85 11.73 -46.16
N ALA A 597 -44.52 11.68 -47.46
CA ALA A 597 -43.54 10.75 -48.01
C ALA A 597 -42.10 11.22 -47.71
N ILE A 598 -41.64 10.99 -46.47
CA ILE A 598 -40.32 11.43 -46.01
C ILE A 598 -39.32 10.26 -46.12
N PRO A 599 -38.25 10.38 -46.94
CA PRO A 599 -37.19 9.38 -47.04
C PRO A 599 -36.51 9.07 -45.70
N LYS A 600 -36.08 7.82 -45.50
CA LYS A 600 -35.45 7.37 -44.25
C LYS A 600 -34.03 7.94 -44.06
N GLU A 601 -33.40 8.37 -45.14
CA GLU A 601 -32.02 8.84 -45.20
C GLU A 601 -31.85 10.30 -44.74
N LEU A 602 -32.95 11.01 -44.52
CA LEU A 602 -32.93 12.39 -44.08
C LEU A 602 -32.38 12.54 -42.65
N LYS A 603 -31.53 13.55 -42.46
CA LYS A 603 -30.96 13.93 -41.17
C LYS A 603 -31.56 15.24 -40.68
N LEU A 604 -31.96 15.28 -39.41
CA LEU A 604 -32.37 16.48 -38.72
C LEU A 604 -31.13 17.36 -38.45
N VAL A 605 -31.16 18.58 -38.97
CA VAL A 605 -30.10 19.57 -38.80
C VAL A 605 -30.73 20.91 -38.42
N TYR A 606 -30.04 21.69 -37.61
CA TYR A 606 -30.36 23.09 -37.39
C TYR A 606 -29.40 23.96 -38.21
N PHE A 607 -29.95 24.84 -39.05
CA PHE A 607 -29.19 25.76 -39.88
C PHE A 607 -30.01 27.04 -40.07
N ASP A 608 -29.36 28.19 -40.15
CA ASP A 608 -30.00 29.50 -40.41
C ASP A 608 -31.33 29.73 -39.66
N LYS A 609 -31.30 29.56 -38.33
CA LYS A 609 -32.44 29.78 -37.43
C LYS A 609 -33.65 28.86 -37.64
N LYS A 610 -33.52 27.79 -38.43
CA LYS A 610 -34.58 26.82 -38.71
C LYS A 610 -34.08 25.37 -38.57
N PHE A 611 -35.01 24.48 -38.29
CA PHE A 611 -34.76 23.04 -38.32
C PHE A 611 -35.13 22.50 -39.71
N TYR A 612 -34.24 21.69 -40.29
CA TYR A 612 -34.39 21.08 -41.59
C TYR A 612 -34.22 19.56 -41.49
N LEU A 613 -34.98 18.84 -42.31
CA LEU A 613 -34.65 17.46 -42.67
C LEU A 613 -33.86 17.52 -43.98
N PHE A 614 -32.56 17.24 -43.89
CA PHE A 614 -31.61 17.40 -44.99
C PHE A 614 -31.16 16.04 -45.52
N PHE A 615 -30.97 15.92 -46.84
CA PHE A 615 -30.44 14.73 -47.48
C PHE A 615 -28.90 14.85 -47.56
N PRO A 616 -28.13 14.08 -46.78
CA PRO A 616 -26.68 14.10 -46.90
C PRO A 616 -26.30 13.55 -48.29
N LYS A 617 -25.66 14.36 -49.14
CA LYS A 617 -25.05 13.84 -50.37
C LYS A 617 -24.05 12.74 -49.97
N ARG A 618 -24.09 11.61 -50.68
CA ARG A 618 -23.02 10.62 -50.67
C ARG A 618 -21.88 11.24 -51.47
N ASP A 619 -20.85 11.71 -50.78
CA ASP A 619 -19.53 11.91 -51.38
C ASP A 619 -18.75 10.59 -51.32
#